data_AF-A0A7Y9PIZ9-F1
#
_entry.id   AF-A0A7Y9PIZ9-F1
#
_cell.length_a   1.000
_cell.length_b   1.000
_cell.length_c   1.000
_cell.angle_alpha   90.00
_cell.angle_beta   90.00
_cell.angle_gamma   90.00
#
_symmetry.space_group_name_H-M   'P 1'
#
loop_
_entity.id
_entity.type
_entity.pdbx_description
1 polymer ?
#
loop_
_entity_poly.entity_id
_entity_poly.type
_entity_poly.pdbx_seq_one_letter_code
_entity_poly.pdbx_strand_id
1 'polypeptide(L)'
;MNAASGVIPTLYAGTTLDCALMETVFHDVPFAAGLKMWSKATHVAGKVWSQLTLSRDLALIDLSAVPLHKLGISRKDLIECDGTQYPETRAWALALHDQYPNAEGLTWTSRQADPARALVLFEDRLTGPVLTASGTPTSLLLPDGSAILEVLMLAQRLGVLLTP
;
A
#
# COMPACT_ATOMS: atom_id res chain seq x y z
N MET A 1 31.30 -15.12 0.03
CA MET A 1 31.57 -14.13 1.09
C MET A 1 30.23 -13.57 1.51
N ASN A 2 29.96 -13.60 2.81
CA ASN A 2 28.64 -13.43 3.42
C ASN A 2 28.00 -12.07 3.11
N ALA A 3 26.82 -12.06 2.50
CA ALA A 3 25.86 -10.99 2.72
C ALA A 3 24.93 -11.47 3.84
N ALA A 4 24.94 -10.78 4.98
CA ALA A 4 23.93 -11.02 6.00
C ALA A 4 22.55 -10.82 5.34
N SER A 5 21.74 -11.88 5.35
CA SER A 5 20.35 -11.89 4.90
C SER A 5 19.49 -11.04 5.86
N GLY A 6 19.70 -9.73 5.82
CA GLY A 6 18.98 -8.75 6.63
C GLY A 6 17.58 -8.54 6.09
N VAL A 7 16.59 -8.48 6.98
CA VAL A 7 15.28 -7.93 6.64
C VAL A 7 15.50 -6.47 6.27
N ILE A 8 15.06 -6.07 5.07
CA ILE A 8 15.00 -4.66 4.68
C ILE A 8 13.72 -4.10 5.31
N PRO A 9 13.80 -3.19 6.29
CA PRO A 9 12.60 -2.55 6.81
C PRO A 9 11.97 -1.70 5.71
N THR A 10 10.65 -1.77 5.58
CA THR A 10 9.93 -1.09 4.50
C THR A 10 8.67 -0.42 4.99
N LEU A 11 8.36 0.75 4.42
CA LEU A 11 7.08 1.42 4.59
C LEU A 11 6.20 1.20 3.37
N TYR A 12 5.00 0.67 3.57
CA TYR A 12 3.97 0.57 2.52
C TYR A 12 2.97 1.72 2.67
N ALA A 13 2.69 2.43 1.58
CA ALA A 13 1.72 3.53 1.60
C ALA A 13 1.00 3.69 0.24
N GLY A 14 -0.10 4.43 0.27
CA GLY A 14 -0.78 4.93 -0.92
C GLY A 14 -0.61 6.44 -1.05
N THR A 15 -0.66 6.96 -2.28
CA THR A 15 -0.61 8.43 -2.52
C THR A 15 -1.91 9.14 -2.15
N THR A 16 -2.97 8.40 -1.83
CA THR A 16 -4.25 8.91 -1.35
C THR A 16 -4.75 8.06 -0.19
N LEU A 17 -5.61 8.64 0.66
CA LEU A 17 -6.25 7.88 1.75
C LEU A 17 -7.11 6.74 1.18
N ASP A 18 -7.83 6.97 0.10
CA ASP A 18 -8.59 5.92 -0.59
C ASP A 18 -7.70 4.73 -0.99
N CYS A 19 -6.52 4.99 -1.55
CA CYS A 19 -5.56 3.93 -1.87
C CYS A 19 -5.12 3.16 -0.62
N ALA A 20 -4.78 3.86 0.47
CA ALA A 20 -4.38 3.22 1.71
C ALA A 20 -5.51 2.37 2.32
N LEU A 21 -6.75 2.84 2.28
CA LEU A 21 -7.93 2.11 2.76
C LEU A 21 -8.26 0.90 1.87
N MET A 22 -8.14 1.05 0.55
CA MET A 22 -8.32 -0.04 -0.41
C MET A 22 -7.28 -1.15 -0.23
N GLU A 23 -6.05 -0.82 0.17
CA GLU A 23 -4.99 -1.81 0.44
C GLU A 23 -5.05 -2.39 1.86
N THR A 24 -5.94 -1.91 2.74
CA THR A 24 -6.00 -2.33 4.15
C THR A 24 -7.39 -2.77 4.60
N VAL A 25 -8.32 -1.83 4.77
CA VAL A 25 -9.69 -2.10 5.26
C VAL A 25 -10.49 -2.89 4.24
N PHE A 26 -10.30 -2.59 2.95
CA PHE A 26 -11.13 -3.09 1.86
C PHE A 26 -10.38 -4.00 0.87
N HIS A 27 -9.18 -4.45 1.22
CA HIS A 27 -8.32 -5.24 0.31
C HIS A 27 -9.02 -6.51 -0.21
N ASP A 28 -9.77 -7.19 0.66
CA ASP A 28 -10.44 -8.46 0.35
C ASP A 28 -11.88 -8.27 -0.16
N VAL A 29 -12.31 -7.04 -0.48
CA VAL A 29 -13.66 -6.79 -1.01
C VAL A 29 -13.79 -7.40 -2.41
N PRO A 30 -14.73 -8.33 -2.66
CA PRO A 30 -14.81 -9.01 -3.94
C PRO A 30 -15.34 -8.10 -5.06
N PHE A 31 -14.84 -8.34 -6.28
CA PHE A 31 -15.36 -7.77 -7.53
C PHE A 31 -16.62 -8.53 -8.01
N ALA A 32 -17.63 -8.63 -7.13
CA ALA A 32 -18.92 -9.24 -7.43
C ALA A 32 -20.05 -8.24 -7.18
N ALA A 33 -21.15 -8.40 -7.93
CA ALA A 33 -22.39 -7.67 -7.68
C ALA A 33 -23.11 -8.23 -6.44
N GLY A 34 -23.92 -7.39 -5.79
CA GLY A 34 -24.71 -7.77 -4.61
C GLY A 34 -24.19 -7.18 -3.30
N LEU A 35 -24.89 -7.52 -2.21
CA LEU A 35 -24.57 -7.02 -0.88
C LEU A 35 -23.24 -7.57 -0.38
N LYS A 36 -22.35 -6.68 0.06
CA LYS A 36 -21.07 -7.01 0.69
C LYS A 36 -21.11 -6.52 2.14
N MET A 37 -20.74 -7.36 3.10
CA MET A 37 -20.78 -7.01 4.52
C MET A 37 -19.39 -7.07 5.12
N TRP A 38 -18.94 -5.98 5.72
CA TRP A 38 -17.66 -5.89 6.42
C TRP A 38 -17.92 -5.52 7.88
N SER A 39 -17.29 -6.23 8.82
CA SER A 39 -17.42 -5.91 10.24
C SER A 39 -16.41 -4.85 10.67
N LYS A 40 -16.89 -3.78 11.34
CA LYS A 40 -16.01 -2.75 11.89
C LYS A 40 -15.06 -3.32 12.93
N ALA A 41 -15.54 -4.23 13.79
CA ALA A 41 -14.71 -4.88 14.80
C ALA A 41 -13.47 -5.61 14.21
N THR A 42 -13.60 -6.18 13.01
CA THR A 42 -12.52 -6.98 12.40
C THR A 42 -11.69 -6.20 11.37
N HIS A 43 -12.32 -5.31 10.61
CA HIS A 43 -11.69 -4.64 9.47
C HIS A 43 -11.27 -3.19 9.75
N VAL A 44 -11.86 -2.53 10.75
CA VAL A 44 -11.66 -1.10 11.04
C VAL A 44 -11.03 -0.86 12.41
N ALA A 45 -11.51 -1.56 13.44
CA ALA A 45 -11.05 -1.38 14.82
C ALA A 45 -9.54 -1.60 14.95
N GLY A 46 -8.89 -0.77 15.77
CA GLY A 46 -7.45 -0.82 16.02
C GLY A 46 -6.57 -0.30 14.88
N LYS A 47 -7.15 0.10 13.74
CA LYS A 47 -6.42 0.73 12.64
C LYS A 47 -6.44 2.25 12.78
N VAL A 48 -5.30 2.86 12.42
CA VAL A 48 -5.15 4.31 12.30
C VAL A 48 -4.68 4.63 10.88
N TRP A 49 -4.94 5.86 10.45
CA TRP A 49 -4.27 6.40 9.27
C TRP A 49 -3.38 7.59 9.67
N SER A 50 -2.28 7.73 8.95
CA SER A 50 -1.32 8.81 9.11
C SER A 50 -0.98 9.38 7.75
N GLN A 51 -0.89 10.70 7.66
CA GLN A 51 -0.39 11.36 6.46
C GLN A 51 1.10 11.64 6.62
N LEU A 52 1.88 11.36 5.59
CA LEU A 52 3.31 11.68 5.54
C LEU A 52 3.56 12.73 4.46
N THR A 53 4.40 13.71 4.76
CA THR A 53 4.92 14.67 3.79
C THR A 53 6.39 14.37 3.51
N LEU A 54 6.77 14.58 2.25
CA LEU A 54 8.14 14.43 1.79
C LEU A 54 8.84 15.79 1.81
N SER A 55 10.07 15.85 2.34
CA SER A 55 10.90 17.05 2.30
C SER A 55 11.63 17.25 0.97
N ARG A 56 11.72 16.19 0.14
CA ARG A 56 12.26 16.19 -1.22
C ARG A 56 11.65 15.07 -2.05
N ASP A 57 11.87 15.13 -3.36
CA ASP A 57 11.52 14.02 -4.24
C ASP A 57 12.34 12.76 -3.91
N LEU A 58 11.69 11.60 -4.06
CA LEU A 58 12.29 10.28 -3.88
C LEU A 58 12.60 9.64 -5.24
N ALA A 59 13.73 8.94 -5.31
CA ALA A 59 14.08 8.12 -6.47
C ALA A 59 13.38 6.75 -6.39
N LEU A 60 12.24 6.59 -7.06
CA LEU A 60 11.46 5.34 -7.04
C LEU A 60 11.57 4.56 -8.36
N ILE A 61 11.64 3.24 -8.27
CA ILE A 61 11.49 2.36 -9.44
C ILE A 61 10.00 2.31 -9.78
N ASP A 62 9.66 2.79 -10.98
CA ASP A 62 8.31 2.71 -11.51
C ASP A 62 8.04 1.31 -12.07
N LEU A 63 7.09 0.62 -11.45
CA LEU A 63 6.58 -0.69 -11.83
C LEU A 63 5.21 -0.57 -12.53
N SER A 64 4.88 0.59 -13.10
CA SER A 64 3.75 0.74 -14.00
C SER A 64 3.94 -0.07 -15.30
N ALA A 65 2.85 -0.31 -16.04
CA ALA A 65 2.84 -1.25 -17.15
C ALA A 65 3.91 -0.96 -18.22
N VAL A 66 4.19 0.32 -18.51
CA VAL A 66 5.14 0.71 -19.57
C VAL A 66 6.61 0.44 -19.18
N PRO A 67 7.11 0.89 -18.01
CA PRO A 67 8.45 0.53 -17.52
C PRO A 67 8.72 -0.96 -17.37
N LEU A 68 7.72 -1.75 -16.95
CA LEU A 68 7.87 -3.19 -16.73
C LEU A 68 8.30 -3.97 -17.99
N HIS A 69 7.96 -3.48 -19.19
CA HIS A 69 8.46 -4.06 -20.44
C HIS A 69 9.99 -4.08 -20.54
N LYS A 70 10.69 -3.11 -19.94
CA LYS A 70 12.17 -3.08 -19.91
C LYS A 70 12.76 -4.14 -18.98
N LEU A 71 12.00 -4.52 -17.95
CA LEU A 71 12.41 -5.53 -16.96
C LEU A 71 12.03 -6.95 -17.39
N GLY A 72 11.21 -7.11 -18.42
CA GLY A 72 10.72 -8.41 -18.88
C GLY A 72 9.74 -9.07 -17.91
N ILE A 73 9.10 -8.28 -17.04
CA ILE A 73 8.16 -8.76 -16.01
C ILE A 73 6.75 -8.30 -16.39
N SER A 74 5.73 -9.14 -16.23
CA SER A 74 4.36 -8.70 -16.45
C SER A 74 3.76 -8.10 -15.18
N ARG A 75 2.78 -7.19 -15.33
CA ARG A 75 2.01 -6.66 -14.19
C ARG A 75 1.34 -7.79 -13.39
N LYS A 76 0.99 -8.90 -14.06
CA LYS A 76 0.38 -10.06 -13.42
C LYS A 76 1.31 -10.73 -12.41
N ASP A 77 2.61 -10.73 -12.67
CA ASP A 77 3.62 -11.40 -11.85
C ASP A 77 4.08 -10.58 -10.63
N LEU A 78 3.64 -9.32 -10.52
CA LEU A 78 4.06 -8.40 -9.47
C LEU A 78 2.90 -7.73 -8.72
N ILE A 79 1.86 -7.31 -9.45
CA ILE A 79 0.82 -6.41 -8.93
C ILE A 79 -0.54 -7.10 -8.85
N GLU A 80 -0.80 -8.09 -9.71
CA GLU A 80 -2.09 -8.82 -9.73
C GLU A 80 -2.02 -10.23 -9.14
N CYS A 81 -0.89 -10.54 -8.51
CA CYS A 81 -0.62 -11.78 -7.82
C CYS A 81 -1.56 -12.00 -6.63
N ASP A 82 -1.90 -13.26 -6.38
CA ASP A 82 -2.54 -13.64 -5.12
C ASP A 82 -1.50 -13.80 -3.99
N GLY A 83 -1.97 -13.97 -2.76
CA GLY A 83 -1.10 -14.11 -1.59
C GLY A 83 -0.15 -15.33 -1.65
N THR A 84 -0.44 -16.33 -2.49
CA THR A 84 0.43 -17.52 -2.64
C THR A 84 1.71 -17.19 -3.40
N GLN A 85 1.69 -16.11 -4.20
CA GLN A 85 2.82 -15.65 -5.02
C GLN A 85 3.66 -14.56 -4.32
N TYR A 86 3.37 -14.27 -3.05
CA TYR A 86 4.15 -13.30 -2.27
C TYR A 86 5.64 -13.64 -2.11
N PRO A 87 6.08 -14.92 -2.05
CA PRO A 87 7.50 -15.24 -2.09
C PRO A 87 8.20 -14.70 -3.35
N GLU A 88 7.57 -14.85 -4.52
CA GLU A 88 8.09 -14.40 -5.81
C GLU A 88 8.10 -12.88 -5.92
N THR A 89 7.02 -12.20 -5.51
CA THR A 89 6.98 -10.74 -5.54
C THR A 89 8.01 -10.11 -4.59
N ARG A 90 8.25 -10.73 -3.42
CA ARG A 90 9.35 -10.32 -2.52
C ARG A 90 10.73 -10.56 -3.12
N ALA A 91 10.93 -11.68 -3.81
CA ALA A 91 12.21 -11.97 -4.47
C ALA A 91 12.51 -10.93 -5.57
N TRP A 92 11.50 -10.50 -6.32
CA TRP A 92 11.63 -9.40 -7.27
C TRP A 92 11.94 -8.06 -6.59
N ALA A 93 11.24 -7.73 -5.50
CA ALA A 93 11.53 -6.51 -4.75
C ALA A 93 12.97 -6.46 -4.23
N LEU A 94 13.49 -7.59 -3.74
CA LEU A 94 14.89 -7.73 -3.31
C LEU A 94 15.87 -7.60 -4.50
N ALA A 95 15.59 -8.25 -5.62
CA ALA A 95 16.43 -8.14 -6.81
C ALA A 95 16.50 -6.69 -7.34
N LEU A 96 15.36 -5.98 -7.36
CA LEU A 96 15.27 -4.58 -7.76
C LEU A 96 16.00 -3.67 -6.76
N HIS A 97 15.84 -3.92 -5.46
CA HIS A 97 16.62 -3.25 -4.43
C HIS A 97 18.12 -3.40 -4.73
N ASP A 98 18.63 -4.62 -4.87
CA ASP A 98 20.07 -4.89 -5.03
C ASP A 98 20.63 -4.34 -6.35
N GLN A 99 19.86 -4.41 -7.44
CA GLN A 99 20.29 -3.96 -8.77
C GLN A 99 20.35 -2.43 -8.89
N TYR A 100 19.51 -1.71 -8.17
CA TYR A 100 19.38 -0.26 -8.26
C TYR A 100 19.74 0.39 -6.92
N PRO A 101 21.01 0.47 -6.50
CA PRO A 101 21.43 0.90 -5.15
C PRO A 101 21.00 2.33 -4.79
N ASN A 102 20.69 3.17 -5.78
CA ASN A 102 20.25 4.56 -5.57
C ASN A 102 18.72 4.70 -5.52
N ALA A 103 17.95 3.64 -5.77
CA ALA A 103 16.50 3.68 -5.67
C ALA A 103 16.06 3.58 -4.21
N GLU A 104 15.20 4.48 -3.78
CA GLU A 104 14.70 4.61 -2.40
C GLU A 104 13.37 3.88 -2.19
N GLY A 105 12.84 3.25 -3.24
CA GLY A 105 11.61 2.49 -3.17
C GLY A 105 11.07 2.04 -4.52
N LEU A 106 9.89 1.46 -4.46
CA LEU A 106 9.11 0.97 -5.59
C LEU A 106 7.77 1.70 -5.64
N THR A 107 7.21 1.87 -6.83
CA THR A 107 5.88 2.48 -6.99
C THR A 107 5.15 1.92 -8.19
N TRP A 108 3.82 1.79 -8.08
CA TRP A 108 2.97 1.28 -9.15
C TRP A 108 1.56 1.86 -9.04
N THR A 109 0.79 1.78 -10.14
CA THR A 109 -0.65 2.05 -10.10
C THR A 109 -1.35 0.96 -9.28
N SER A 110 -1.99 1.35 -8.17
CA SER A 110 -2.73 0.42 -7.31
C SER A 110 -3.82 -0.24 -8.13
N ARG A 111 -3.87 -1.58 -8.08
CA ARG A 111 -4.96 -2.35 -8.67
C ARG A 111 -6.31 -2.01 -8.04
N GLN A 112 -6.30 -1.73 -6.75
CA GLN A 112 -7.50 -1.52 -5.96
C GLN A 112 -8.02 -0.08 -6.06
N ALA A 113 -7.17 0.88 -6.42
CA ALA A 113 -7.49 2.31 -6.36
C ALA A 113 -7.03 3.11 -7.60
N ASP A 114 -6.99 2.50 -8.80
CA ASP A 114 -6.62 3.17 -10.07
C ASP A 114 -7.37 4.51 -10.23
N PRO A 115 -6.69 5.65 -10.49
CA PRO A 115 -5.27 5.82 -10.87
C PRO A 115 -4.30 6.14 -9.71
N ALA A 116 -4.72 5.98 -8.45
CA ALA A 116 -3.83 6.23 -7.31
C ALA A 116 -2.63 5.26 -7.31
N ARG A 117 -1.52 5.70 -6.72
CA ARG A 117 -0.30 4.89 -6.67
C ARG A 117 -0.08 4.31 -5.28
N ALA A 118 0.37 3.06 -5.26
CA ALA A 118 0.97 2.44 -4.08
C ALA A 118 2.49 2.57 -4.15
N LEU A 119 3.13 2.53 -2.99
CA LEU A 119 4.57 2.65 -2.85
C LEU A 119 5.09 1.82 -1.68
N VAL A 120 6.28 1.26 -1.89
CA VAL A 120 7.13 0.63 -0.88
C VAL A 120 8.40 1.46 -0.80
N LEU A 121 8.74 1.97 0.39
CA LEU A 121 9.96 2.72 0.63
C LEU A 121 10.96 1.86 1.39
N PHE A 122 12.21 1.85 0.94
CA PHE A 122 13.31 1.09 1.56
C PHE A 122 13.95 1.94 2.66
N GLU A 123 13.72 1.57 3.93
CA GLU A 123 14.14 2.40 5.07
C GLU A 123 15.65 2.61 5.11
N ASP A 124 16.43 1.59 4.76
CA ASP A 124 17.90 1.61 4.71
C ASP A 124 18.47 2.63 3.71
N ARG A 125 17.62 3.19 2.85
CA ARG A 125 17.99 4.17 1.81
C ARG A 125 17.41 5.56 2.04
N LEU A 126 16.48 5.70 2.98
CA LEU A 126 15.94 7.00 3.35
C LEU A 126 16.93 7.74 4.25
N THR A 127 17.78 8.56 3.64
CA THR A 127 18.80 9.35 4.35
C THR A 127 18.23 10.65 4.90
N GLY A 128 18.20 10.78 6.23
CA GLY A 128 17.72 11.98 6.94
C GLY A 128 16.19 12.02 7.12
N PRO A 129 15.63 13.12 7.64
CA PRO A 129 14.19 13.27 7.89
C PRO A 129 13.44 13.52 6.57
N VAL A 130 13.38 12.51 5.70
CA VAL A 130 12.71 12.60 4.40
C VAL A 130 11.19 12.51 4.57
N LEU A 131 10.73 11.68 5.52
CA LEU A 131 9.33 11.49 5.85
C LEU A 131 9.00 12.24 7.14
N THR A 132 8.02 13.12 7.10
CA THR A 132 7.49 13.79 8.29
C THR A 132 6.00 13.50 8.42
N ALA A 133 5.56 13.10 9.62
CA ALA A 133 4.13 12.95 9.89
C ALA A 133 3.44 14.31 9.84
N SER A 134 2.37 14.40 9.05
CA SER A 134 1.47 15.55 9.03
C SER A 134 0.40 15.34 10.10
N GLY A 135 0.59 15.96 11.25
CA GLY A 135 -0.32 15.86 12.39
C GLY A 135 -0.26 14.52 13.11
N THR A 136 -1.27 14.26 13.93
CA THR A 136 -1.39 13.03 14.74
C THR A 136 -2.11 11.93 13.94
N PRO A 137 -1.72 10.65 14.10
CA PRO A 137 -2.48 9.54 13.55
C PRO A 137 -3.95 9.61 13.99
N THR A 138 -4.86 9.33 13.06
CA THR A 138 -6.30 9.38 13.29
C THR A 138 -6.86 7.97 13.30
N SER A 139 -7.58 7.60 14.37
CA SER A 139 -8.27 6.31 14.47
C SER A 139 -9.35 6.19 13.39
N LEU A 140 -9.43 5.04 12.72
CA LEU A 140 -10.49 4.78 11.74
C LEU A 140 -11.84 4.50 12.40
N LEU A 141 -11.84 4.11 13.68
CA LEU A 141 -13.02 3.90 14.50
C LEU A 141 -13.11 5.00 15.56
N LEU A 142 -14.24 5.69 15.60
CA LEU A 142 -14.52 6.75 16.56
C LEU A 142 -14.98 6.17 17.91
N PRO A 143 -14.90 6.95 19.01
CA PRO A 143 -15.31 6.48 20.35
C PRO A 143 -16.78 6.06 20.45
N ASP A 144 -17.65 6.55 19.57
CA ASP A 144 -19.06 6.18 19.50
C ASP A 144 -19.32 4.89 18.69
N GLY A 145 -18.26 4.24 18.20
CA GLY A 145 -18.32 3.02 17.40
C GLY A 145 -18.60 3.24 15.92
N SER A 146 -18.76 4.48 15.46
CA SER A 146 -18.84 4.80 14.03
C SER A 146 -17.46 4.79 13.38
N ALA A 147 -17.40 4.54 12.07
CA ALA A 147 -16.17 4.72 11.31
C ALA A 147 -16.05 6.19 10.88
N ILE A 148 -14.83 6.68 10.63
CA ILE A 148 -14.64 8.03 10.08
C ILE A 148 -15.31 8.19 8.72
N LEU A 149 -15.60 9.43 8.34
CA LEU A 149 -16.36 9.75 7.13
C LEU A 149 -15.73 9.16 5.86
N GLU A 150 -14.41 9.16 5.75
CA GLU A 150 -13.67 8.65 4.59
C GLU A 150 -13.86 7.13 4.42
N VAL A 151 -13.89 6.39 5.52
CA VAL A 151 -14.19 4.94 5.52
C VAL A 151 -15.65 4.71 5.11
N LEU A 152 -16.59 5.51 5.61
CA LEU A 152 -18.02 5.39 5.27
C LEU A 152 -18.27 5.72 3.79
N MET A 153 -17.67 6.80 3.28
CA MET A 153 -17.80 7.21 1.88
C MET A 153 -17.20 6.17 0.94
N LEU A 154 -16.02 5.62 1.26
CA LEU A 154 -15.42 4.58 0.45
C LEU A 154 -16.26 3.29 0.48
N ALA A 155 -16.75 2.87 1.65
CA ALA A 155 -17.66 1.72 1.77
C ALA A 155 -18.91 1.90 0.89
N GLN A 156 -19.52 3.10 0.90
CA GLN A 156 -20.68 3.40 0.06
C GLN A 156 -20.37 3.25 -1.43
N ARG A 157 -19.23 3.78 -1.92
CA ARG A 157 -18.81 3.64 -3.33
C ARG A 157 -18.57 2.18 -3.73
N LEU A 158 -18.10 1.35 -2.80
CA LEU A 158 -17.84 -0.08 -3.01
C LEU A 158 -19.09 -0.96 -2.90
N GLY A 159 -20.22 -0.40 -2.46
CA GLY A 159 -21.43 -1.16 -2.13
C GLY A 159 -21.27 -2.05 -0.90
N VAL A 160 -20.44 -1.64 0.06
CA VAL A 160 -20.14 -2.37 1.30
C VAL A 160 -20.97 -1.81 2.45
N LEU A 161 -21.70 -2.68 3.13
CA LEU A 161 -22.34 -2.39 4.41
C LEU A 161 -21.39 -2.67 5.56
N LEU A 162 -21.08 -1.63 6.34
CA LEU A 162 -20.25 -1.76 7.54
C LEU A 162 -21.10 -2.16 8.75
N THR A 163 -21.05 -3.42 9.14
CA THR A 163 -21.72 -3.92 10.35
C THR A 163 -20.93 -3.53 11.59
N PRO A 164 -21.53 -3.55 12.79
CA PRO A 164 -20.78 -3.48 14.05
C PRO A 164 -19.54 -4.40 14.06
#